data_AF-A0AAD4XI44-F1
#
_entry.id   AF-A0AAD4XI44-F1
#
_cell.length_a   1.000
_cell.length_b   1.000
_cell.length_c   1.000
_cell.angle_alpha   90.00
_cell.angle_beta   90.00
_cell.angle_gamma   90.00
#
_symmetry.space_group_name_H-M   'P 1'
#
loop_
_entity.id
_entity.type
_entity.pdbx_description
1 polymer ?
#
loop_
_entity_poly.entity_id
_entity_poly.type
_entity_poly.pdbx_seq_one_letter_code
_entity_poly.pdbx_strand_id
1 'polypeptide(L)'
;MSSKSYHVLILFVALCMYGFTIPSWSTLQMIQLGFFVCAFIVNFGIQLVISPMKYQAMDEELELEAEVRLISCNDRDGWSKKILDKKQQKIAALTKKIGMLESLYMVANFLTLFLCCGGSYCTLQIARNQLHH
;
A
#
# COMPACT_ATOMS: atom_id res chain seq x y z
N MET A 1 -13.14 -2.05 -6.85
CA MET A 1 -12.35 -2.55 -5.70
C MET A 1 -12.86 -3.93 -5.31
N SER A 2 -12.00 -4.95 -5.33
CA SER A 2 -12.39 -6.35 -5.20
C SER A 2 -12.55 -6.76 -3.73
N SER A 3 -13.66 -7.43 -3.39
CA SER A 3 -14.02 -7.97 -2.06
C SER A 3 -12.87 -8.68 -1.33
N LYS A 4 -11.93 -9.28 -2.06
CA LYS A 4 -10.76 -9.99 -1.52
C LYS A 4 -9.77 -9.10 -0.76
N SER A 5 -9.66 -7.82 -1.12
CA SER A 5 -8.74 -6.89 -0.44
C SER A 5 -9.17 -6.60 1.00
N TYR A 6 -10.48 -6.57 1.28
CA TYR A 6 -11.01 -6.31 2.62
C TYR A 6 -10.74 -7.47 3.59
N HIS A 7 -10.81 -8.71 3.12
CA HIS A 7 -10.52 -9.89 3.95
C HIS A 7 -9.06 -9.94 4.40
N VAL A 8 -8.12 -9.61 3.51
CA VAL A 8 -6.68 -9.55 3.85
C VAL A 8 -6.42 -8.42 4.84
N LEU A 9 -7.07 -7.27 4.65
CA LEU A 9 -6.98 -6.13 5.57
C LEU A 9 -7.50 -6.46 6.98
N ILE A 10 -8.65 -7.15 7.09
CA ILE A 10 -9.23 -7.55 8.38
C ILE A 10 -8.33 -8.56 9.09
N LEU A 11 -7.79 -9.55 8.36
CA LEU A 11 -6.84 -10.53 8.91
C LEU A 11 -5.55 -9.88 9.41
N PHE A 12 -5.02 -8.89 8.69
CA PHE A 12 -3.83 -8.16 9.09
C PHE A 12 -4.06 -7.35 10.38
N VAL A 13 -5.16 -6.61 10.47
CA VAL A 13 -5.53 -5.88 11.70
C VAL A 13 -5.74 -6.83 12.87
N ALA A 14 -6.40 -7.97 12.64
CA ALA A 14 -6.60 -8.98 13.69
C ALA A 14 -5.27 -9.58 14.19
N LEU A 15 -4.32 -9.87 13.29
CA LEU A 15 -2.97 -10.34 13.64
C LEU A 15 -2.18 -9.30 14.45
N CYS A 16 -2.22 -8.03 14.03
CA CYS A 16 -1.54 -6.95 14.75
C CYS A 16 -2.12 -6.74 16.15
N MET A 17 -3.44 -6.90 16.32
CA MET A 17 -4.10 -6.81 17.63
C MET A 17 -3.81 -8.02 18.52
N TYR A 18 -3.75 -9.24 17.95
CA TYR A 18 -3.55 -10.47 18.72
C TYR A 18 -2.09 -10.66 19.18
N GLY A 19 -1.12 -10.15 18.42
CA GLY A 19 0.31 -10.26 18.74
C GLY A 19 0.83 -9.21 19.73
N PHE A 20 0.05 -8.17 20.05
CA PHE A 20 0.55 -7.05 20.84
C PHE A 20 0.54 -7.36 22.34
N THR A 21 1.59 -8.05 22.79
CA THR A 21 1.88 -8.21 24.22
C THR A 21 2.82 -7.10 24.66
N ILE A 22 2.37 -6.26 25.60
CA ILE A 22 3.21 -5.21 26.19
C ILE A 22 4.28 -5.88 27.05
N PRO A 23 5.58 -5.76 26.72
CA PRO A 23 6.63 -6.33 27.54
C PRO A 23 6.69 -5.61 28.88
N SER A 24 6.79 -6.36 29.98
CA SER A 24 6.84 -5.83 31.36
C SER A 24 8.02 -4.88 31.65
N TRP A 25 9.02 -4.88 30.77
CA TRP A 25 10.26 -4.10 30.85
C TRP A 25 10.22 -2.83 29.98
N SER A 26 9.12 -2.58 29.27
CA SER A 26 8.99 -1.43 28.38
C SER A 26 8.30 -0.26 29.06
N THR A 27 8.93 0.92 29.02
CA THR A 27 8.35 2.16 29.55
C THR A 27 7.30 2.72 28.58
N LEU A 28 6.25 3.37 29.09
CA LEU A 28 5.18 3.97 28.28
C LEU A 28 5.71 4.84 27.12
N GLN A 29 6.74 5.65 27.42
CA GLN A 29 7.38 6.53 26.44
C GLN A 29 8.10 5.74 25.34
N MET A 30 8.73 4.59 25.65
CA MET A 30 9.37 3.74 24.65
C MET A 30 8.36 3.08 23.72
N ILE A 31 7.20 2.69 24.23
CA ILE A 31 6.11 2.11 23.43
C ILE A 31 5.55 3.17 22.48
N GLN A 32 5.24 4.38 22.98
CA GLN A 32 4.77 5.48 22.14
C GLN A 32 5.79 5.87 21.07
N LEU A 33 7.07 5.97 21.45
CA LEU A 33 8.16 6.28 20.51
C LEU A 33 8.29 5.19 19.46
N GLY A 34 8.19 3.91 19.83
CA GLY A 34 8.22 2.78 18.91
C GLY A 34 7.09 2.82 17.89
N PHE A 35 5.85 3.07 18.34
CA PHE A 35 4.72 3.25 17.42
C PHE A 35 4.91 4.43 16.47
N PHE A 36 5.42 5.56 16.99
CA PHE A 36 5.68 6.75 16.18
C PHE A 36 6.77 6.51 15.13
N VAL A 37 7.90 5.89 15.51
CA VAL A 37 8.99 5.56 14.59
C VAL A 37 8.53 4.57 13.52
N CYS A 38 7.77 3.53 13.90
CA CYS A 38 7.19 2.60 12.94
C CYS A 38 6.23 3.30 11.96
N ALA A 39 5.34 4.16 12.45
CA ALA A 39 4.42 4.93 11.60
C ALA A 39 5.19 5.89 10.65
N PHE A 40 6.28 6.47 11.15
CA PHE A 40 7.15 7.35 10.37
C PHE A 40 7.87 6.59 9.25
N ILE A 41 8.45 5.43 9.55
CA ILE A 41 9.13 4.57 8.56
C ILE A 41 8.15 4.09 7.49
N VAL A 42 6.93 3.69 7.88
CA VAL A 42 5.90 3.24 6.93
C VAL A 42 5.50 4.40 6.00
N ASN A 43 5.24 5.61 6.52
CA ASN A 43 4.96 6.79 5.68
C ASN A 43 6.11 7.12 4.72
N PHE A 44 7.35 7.09 5.21
CA PHE A 44 8.51 7.32 4.36
C PHE A 44 8.65 6.26 3.27
N GLY A 45 8.38 4.99 3.58
CA GLY A 45 8.37 3.91 2.58
C GLY A 45 7.30 4.10 1.51
N ILE A 46 6.11 4.58 1.89
CA ILE A 46 5.05 4.94 0.93
C ILE A 46 5.52 6.03 -0.03
N GLN A 47 6.16 7.07 0.51
CA GLN A 47 6.50 8.27 -0.24
C GLN A 47 7.76 8.08 -1.09
N LEU A 48 8.75 7.32 -0.61
CA LEU A 48 10.02 7.08 -1.30
C LEU A 48 10.01 5.88 -2.26
N VAL A 49 9.14 4.89 -2.06
CA VAL A 49 9.15 3.65 -2.85
C VAL A 49 7.87 3.50 -3.66
N ILE A 50 6.71 3.52 -3.00
CA ILE A 50 5.43 3.21 -3.65
C ILE A 50 5.02 4.34 -4.61
N SER A 51 5.14 5.59 -4.18
CA SER A 51 4.79 6.75 -5.01
C SER A 51 5.61 6.83 -6.31
N PRO A 52 6.96 6.85 -6.29
CA PRO A 52 7.72 6.94 -7.54
C PRO A 52 7.52 5.73 -8.45
N MET A 53 7.41 4.51 -7.91
CA MET A 53 7.10 3.33 -8.72
C MET A 53 5.73 3.41 -9.38
N LYS A 54 4.73 3.98 -8.70
CA LYS A 54 3.39 4.19 -9.28
C LYS A 54 3.45 5.19 -10.43
N TYR A 55 4.11 6.35 -10.23
CA TYR A 55 4.24 7.36 -11.29
C TYR A 55 4.97 6.81 -12.52
N GLN A 56 6.10 6.13 -12.33
CA GLN A 56 6.84 5.51 -13.43
C GLN A 56 5.99 4.50 -14.22
N ALA A 57 5.22 3.66 -13.53
CA ALA A 57 4.35 2.69 -14.19
C ALA A 57 3.18 3.36 -14.93
N MET A 58 2.62 4.45 -14.39
CA MET A 58 1.57 5.21 -15.06
C MET A 58 2.08 5.95 -16.31
N ASP A 59 3.30 6.50 -16.25
CA ASP A 59 3.93 7.14 -17.40
C ASP A 59 4.23 6.12 -18.51
N GLU A 60 4.80 4.96 -18.16
CA GLU A 60 5.06 3.87 -19.13
C GLU A 60 3.77 3.31 -19.74
N GLU A 61 2.67 3.23 -18.96
CA GLU A 61 1.34 2.84 -19.48
C GLU A 61 0.83 3.87 -20.50
N LEU A 62 0.90 5.17 -20.17
CA LEU A 62 0.43 6.25 -21.04
C LEU A 62 1.20 6.31 -22.36
N GLU A 63 2.53 6.17 -22.30
CA GLU A 63 3.38 6.11 -23.50
C GLU A 63 3.02 4.92 -24.39
N LEU A 64 2.86 3.72 -23.81
CA LEU A 64 2.46 2.53 -24.56
C LEU A 64 1.05 2.68 -25.17
N GLU A 65 0.09 3.27 -24.44
CA GLU A 65 -1.24 3.55 -24.97
C GLU A 65 -1.19 4.49 -26.17
N ALA A 66 -0.37 5.54 -26.11
CA ALA A 66 -0.18 6.47 -27.22
C ALA A 66 0.42 5.77 -28.45
N GLU A 67 1.44 4.92 -28.25
CA GLU A 67 2.02 4.11 -29.32
C GLU A 67 1.00 3.15 -29.96
N VAL A 68 0.20 2.47 -29.15
CA VAL A 68 -0.85 1.56 -29.64
C VAL A 68 -1.90 2.32 -30.45
N ARG A 69 -2.31 3.52 -30.01
CA ARG A 69 -3.26 4.37 -30.74
C ARG A 69 -2.70 4.84 -32.09
N LEU A 70 -1.44 5.25 -32.14
CA LEU A 70 -0.78 5.66 -33.38
C LEU A 70 -0.68 4.51 -34.39
N ILE A 71 -0.29 3.32 -33.92
CA ILE A 71 -0.19 2.13 -34.76
C ILE A 71 -1.58 1.71 -35.27
N SER A 72 -2.59 1.69 -34.40
CA SER A 72 -3.97 1.35 -34.76
C SER A 72 -4.56 2.27 -35.83
N CYS A 73 -4.23 3.57 -35.79
CA CYS A 73 -4.71 4.53 -36.77
C CYS A 73 -4.03 4.40 -38.15
N ASN A 74 -2.80 3.88 -38.19
CA ASN A 74 -1.99 3.81 -39.41
C ASN A 74 -1.91 2.40 -40.03
N ASP A 75 -2.45 1.37 -39.37
CA ASP A 75 -2.39 -0.03 -39.83
C ASP A 75 -3.46 -0.32 -40.89
N ARG A 76 -3.09 -0.24 -42.17
CA ARG A 76 -3.94 -0.65 -43.30
C ARG A 76 -3.70 -2.10 -43.76
N ASP A 77 -2.64 -2.76 -43.29
CA ASP A 77 -2.11 -3.99 -43.91
C ASP A 77 -2.14 -5.25 -43.01
N GLY A 78 -2.75 -5.19 -41.81
CA GLY A 78 -3.05 -6.36 -40.96
C GLY A 78 -1.84 -7.06 -40.32
N TRP A 79 -0.61 -6.74 -40.73
CA TRP A 79 0.64 -7.25 -40.16
C TRP A 79 0.91 -6.74 -38.73
N SER A 80 0.30 -5.62 -38.33
CA SER A 80 0.53 -5.04 -37.01
C SER A 80 -0.29 -5.70 -35.89
N LYS A 81 -1.25 -6.57 -36.21
CA LYS A 81 -2.16 -7.19 -35.22
C LYS A 81 -1.43 -7.94 -34.10
N LYS A 82 -0.39 -8.71 -34.43
CA LYS A 82 0.42 -9.45 -33.44
C LYS A 82 1.31 -8.55 -32.59
N ILE A 83 1.72 -7.39 -33.12
CA ILE A 83 2.52 -6.39 -32.40
C ILE A 83 1.60 -5.60 -31.45
N LEU A 84 0.40 -5.26 -31.92
CA LEU A 84 -0.64 -4.59 -31.16
C LEU A 84 -1.07 -5.44 -29.95
N ASP A 85 -1.35 -6.74 -30.17
CA ASP A 85 -1.71 -7.68 -29.09
C ASP A 85 -0.62 -7.77 -28.03
N LYS A 86 0.67 -7.82 -28.43
CA LYS A 86 1.80 -7.83 -27.49
C LYS A 86 1.88 -6.52 -26.69
N LYS A 87 1.66 -5.36 -27.31
CA LYS A 87 1.67 -4.07 -26.61
C LYS A 87 0.46 -3.93 -25.69
N GLN A 88 -0.72 -4.39 -26.09
CA GLN A 88 -1.91 -4.45 -25.21
C GLN A 88 -1.71 -5.38 -24.01
N GLN A 89 -1.06 -6.53 -24.19
CA GLN A 89 -0.70 -7.39 -23.06
C GLN A 89 0.27 -6.71 -22.09
N LYS A 90 1.23 -5.92 -22.59
CA LYS A 90 2.10 -5.12 -21.74
C LYS A 90 1.31 -4.05 -20.98
N ILE A 91 0.43 -3.30 -21.64
CA ILE A 91 -0.46 -2.32 -20.99
C ILE A 91 -1.24 -3.01 -19.87
N ALA A 92 -1.92 -4.12 -20.14
CA ALA A 92 -2.68 -4.86 -19.13
C ALA A 92 -1.82 -5.33 -17.94
N ALA A 93 -0.56 -5.71 -18.18
CA ALA A 93 0.37 -6.06 -17.12
C ALA A 93 0.78 -4.83 -16.29
N LEU A 94 0.99 -3.67 -16.92
CA LEU A 94 1.26 -2.40 -16.25
C LEU A 94 0.05 -1.92 -15.44
N THR A 95 -1.16 -1.92 -16.00
CA THR A 95 -2.39 -1.59 -15.26
C THR A 95 -2.55 -2.47 -14.01
N LYS A 96 -2.22 -3.77 -14.11
CA LYS A 96 -2.23 -4.68 -12.96
C LYS A 96 -1.17 -4.31 -11.92
N LYS A 97 0.04 -3.91 -12.33
CA LYS A 97 1.08 -3.43 -11.42
C LYS A 97 0.65 -2.15 -10.69
N ILE A 98 0.05 -1.19 -11.42
CA ILE A 98 -0.46 0.06 -10.84
C ILE A 98 -1.54 -0.22 -9.80
N GLY A 99 -2.51 -1.09 -10.13
CA GLY A 99 -3.55 -1.49 -9.17
C GLY A 99 -3.00 -2.20 -7.93
N MET A 100 -1.91 -2.98 -8.09
CA MET A 100 -1.23 -3.59 -6.96
C MET A 100 -0.51 -2.55 -6.08
N LEU A 101 0.19 -1.59 -6.68
CA LEU A 101 0.85 -0.49 -5.97
C LEU A 101 -0.15 0.39 -5.22
N GLU A 102 -1.31 0.64 -5.80
CA GLU A 102 -2.40 1.36 -5.15
C GLU A 102 -2.99 0.58 -3.97
N SER A 103 -3.15 -0.73 -4.10
CA SER A 103 -3.56 -1.57 -2.96
C SER A 103 -2.52 -1.55 -1.84
N LEU A 104 -1.22 -1.58 -2.16
CA LEU A 104 -0.14 -1.48 -1.18
C LEU A 104 -0.13 -0.11 -0.49
N TYR A 105 -0.36 0.96 -1.25
CA TYR A 105 -0.50 2.31 -0.73
C TYR A 105 -1.63 2.40 0.31
N MET A 106 -2.80 1.82 0.02
CA MET A 106 -3.91 1.79 0.97
C MET A 106 -3.58 0.97 2.22
N VAL A 107 -3.00 -0.23 2.07
CA VAL A 107 -2.59 -1.08 3.20
C VAL A 107 -1.62 -0.34 4.12
N ALA A 108 -0.62 0.33 3.55
CA ALA A 108 0.40 1.05 4.31
C ALA A 108 -0.18 2.29 5.04
N ASN A 109 -1.14 3.00 4.43
CA ASN A 109 -1.86 4.08 5.11
C ASN A 109 -2.73 3.57 6.26
N PHE A 110 -3.42 2.44 6.09
CA PHE A 110 -4.19 1.82 7.17
C PHE A 110 -3.29 1.31 8.30
N LEU A 111 -2.14 0.73 7.98
CA LEU A 111 -1.15 0.33 8.98
C LEU A 111 -0.63 1.55 9.75
N THR A 112 -0.36 2.65 9.06
CA THR A 112 0.03 3.92 9.69
C THR A 112 -1.05 4.41 10.66
N LEU A 113 -2.31 4.42 10.23
CA LEU A 113 -3.44 4.79 11.08
C LEU A 113 -3.55 3.87 12.31
N PHE A 114 -3.39 2.57 12.09
CA PHE A 114 -3.39 1.58 13.17
C PHE A 114 -2.25 1.81 14.16
N LEU A 115 -1.03 2.09 13.69
CA LEU A 115 0.12 2.37 14.55
C LEU A 115 -0.10 3.66 15.37
N CYS A 116 -0.68 4.70 14.77
CA CYS A 116 -1.03 5.93 15.48
C CYS A 116 -2.12 5.71 16.55
N CYS A 117 -3.17 4.97 16.22
CA CYS A 117 -4.27 4.66 17.15
C CYS A 117 -3.89 3.62 18.21
N GLY A 118 -3.01 2.68 17.88
CA GLY A 118 -2.50 1.66 18.79
C GLY A 118 -1.65 2.27 19.90
N GLY A 119 -0.82 3.27 19.56
CA GLY A 119 -0.06 4.04 20.54
C GLY A 119 -0.95 4.77 21.55
N SER A 120 -2.03 5.41 21.09
CA SER A 120 -3.00 6.07 21.98
C SER A 120 -3.82 5.08 22.80
N TYR A 121 -4.24 3.95 22.24
CA TYR A 121 -4.93 2.90 23.01
C TYR A 121 -4.07 2.33 24.15
N CYS A 122 -2.77 2.08 23.89
CA CYS A 122 -1.84 1.61 24.92
C CYS A 122 -1.70 2.63 26.06
N THR A 123 -1.66 3.92 25.74
CA THR A 123 -1.57 4.98 26.76
C THR A 123 -2.82 5.06 27.62
N LEU A 124 -3.99 4.86 27.02
CA LEU A 124 -5.27 4.89 27.71
C LEU A 124 -5.43 3.69 28.65
N GLN A 125 -4.98 2.50 28.23
CA GLN A 125 -4.97 1.30 29.07
C GLN A 125 -4.05 1.43 30.28
N ILE A 126 -2.87 2.02 30.10
CA ILE A 126 -1.91 2.23 31.19
C ILE A 126 -2.39 3.31 32.15
N ALA A 127 -2.95 4.42 31.65
CA ALA A 127 -3.55 5.46 32.48
C ALA A 127 -4.72 4.92 33.31
N ARG A 128 -5.56 4.05 32.73
CA ARG A 128 -6.63 3.37 33.45
C ARG A 128 -6.08 2.48 34.57
N ASN A 129 -5.04 1.69 34.31
CA ASN A 129 -4.45 0.80 35.31
C ASN A 129 -3.79 1.58 36.46
N GLN A 130 -3.24 2.77 36.22
CA GLN A 130 -2.71 3.64 37.27
C GLN A 130 -3.79 4.32 38.12
N LEU A 131 -5.00 4.53 37.58
CA LEU A 131 -6.11 5.15 38.31
C LEU A 131 -6.83 4.18 39.26
N HIS A 132 -6.68 2.87 39.03
CA HIS A 132 -7.27 1.80 39.83
C HIS A 132 -6.33 1.25 40.92
N HIS A 133 -5.17 1.89 41.11
CA HIS A 133 -4.16 1.58 42.14
C HIS A 133 -4.00 2.77 43.09
#